data_AF-A0A182SVT6-F1
#
_entry.id   AF-A0A182SVT6-F1
#
_cell.length_a   1.000
_cell.length_b   1.000
_cell.length_c   1.000
_cell.angle_alpha   90.00
_cell.angle_beta   90.00
_cell.angle_gamma   90.00
#
_symmetry.space_group_name_H-M   'P 1'
#
loop_
_entity.id
_entity.type
_entity.pdbx_description
1 polymer ?
#
loop_
_entity_poly.entity_id
_entity_poly.type
_entity_poly.pdbx_seq_one_letter_code
_entity_poly.pdbx_strand_id
1 'polypeptide(L)'
;MDSEENNELARWPSVDRDSIEKIKQWLSTQEHLPQLEEHDIALFLHANYGNQEASQRTIENYYTLRTSHHECFTNRDVFNDPIQTALRIIMTMCLDLWVKLEGNANGHIMLSDMQGMHLGHMTKLNMGASKKHMFYVQEALPIRLKQIHFINVVPFMNRIMFLMRPFMRKDVQEMINMHVDMDTLRNAIPVESLPNE
;
A
#
# COMPACT_ATOMS: atom_id res chain seq x y z
N MET A 1 30.12 -3.14 7.54
CA MET A 1 29.08 -2.26 8.12
C MET A 1 27.99 -3.21 8.61
N ASP A 2 28.36 -4.11 9.53
CA ASP A 2 27.73 -5.44 9.67
C ASP A 2 27.46 -5.77 11.15
N SER A 3 26.82 -4.87 11.88
CA SER A 3 26.52 -5.12 13.30
C SER A 3 25.18 -4.61 13.82
N GLU A 4 24.29 -4.07 12.96
CA GLU A 4 22.94 -3.63 13.38
C GLU A 4 21.79 -4.49 12.82
N GLU A 5 22.03 -5.36 11.83
CA GLU A 5 21.07 -6.43 11.48
C GLU A 5 20.94 -7.50 12.60
N ASN A 6 21.84 -7.45 13.58
CA ASN A 6 21.90 -8.39 14.68
C ASN A 6 20.98 -7.92 15.83
N ASN A 7 19.67 -8.12 15.66
CA ASN A 7 18.80 -8.81 16.63
C ASN A 7 17.31 -8.42 16.44
N GLU A 8 16.71 -8.66 15.27
CA GLU A 8 15.25 -8.57 15.13
C GLU A 8 14.52 -9.46 16.16
N LEU A 9 15.14 -10.56 16.55
CA LEU A 9 14.68 -11.46 17.62
C LEU A 9 14.64 -10.81 19.01
N ALA A 10 15.37 -9.71 19.27
CA ALA A 10 15.23 -8.95 20.51
C ALA A 10 13.84 -8.34 20.65
N ARG A 11 13.12 -8.12 19.55
CA ARG A 11 11.74 -7.63 19.57
C ARG A 11 10.75 -8.71 20.03
N TRP A 12 11.14 -9.99 19.96
CA TRP A 12 10.28 -11.13 20.26
C TRP A 12 10.92 -12.04 21.31
N PRO A 13 10.81 -11.70 22.60
CA PRO A 13 11.50 -12.41 23.69
C PRO A 13 11.09 -13.89 23.84
N SER A 14 9.97 -14.29 23.23
CA SER A 14 9.49 -15.68 23.20
C SER A 14 10.05 -16.51 22.05
N VAL A 15 10.88 -15.93 21.18
CA VAL A 15 11.42 -16.59 19.99
C VAL A 15 12.92 -16.75 20.15
N ASP A 16 13.38 -18.00 20.14
CA ASP A 16 14.79 -18.35 20.22
C ASP A 16 15.29 -18.99 18.90
N ARG A 17 16.61 -18.93 18.68
CA ARG A 17 17.26 -19.47 17.47
C ARG A 17 17.04 -20.99 17.31
N ASP A 18 17.01 -21.75 18.41
CA ASP A 18 16.83 -23.20 18.36
C ASP A 18 15.42 -23.57 17.89
N SER A 19 14.39 -22.84 18.35
CA SER A 19 13.03 -22.97 17.84
C SER A 19 12.91 -22.66 16.34
N ILE A 20 13.60 -21.64 15.84
CA ILE A 20 13.63 -21.31 14.41
C ILE A 20 14.25 -22.44 13.60
N GLU A 21 15.41 -22.94 14.02
CA GLU A 21 16.10 -24.05 13.33
C GLU A 21 15.25 -25.33 13.33
N LYS A 22 14.55 -25.63 14.42
CA LYS A 22 13.64 -26.78 14.49
C LYS A 22 12.47 -26.67 13.51
N ILE A 23 11.87 -25.49 13.38
CA ILE A 23 10.81 -25.26 12.38
C ILE A 23 11.38 -25.34 10.96
N LYS A 24 12.56 -24.79 10.71
CA LYS A 24 13.24 -24.84 9.41
C LYS A 24 13.57 -26.28 8.99
N GLN A 25 14.07 -27.09 9.91
CA GLN A 25 14.28 -28.52 9.70
C GLN A 25 12.96 -29.24 9.41
N TRP A 26 11.91 -28.97 10.20
CA TRP A 26 10.59 -29.54 9.94
C TRP A 26 10.04 -29.16 8.55
N LEU A 27 10.16 -27.90 8.12
CA LEU A 27 9.75 -27.45 6.79
C LEU A 27 10.46 -28.19 5.65
N SER A 28 11.74 -28.56 5.85
CA SER A 28 12.47 -29.36 4.84
C SER A 28 11.88 -30.76 4.63
N THR A 29 11.09 -31.26 5.60
CA THR A 29 10.40 -32.56 5.52
C THR A 29 9.02 -32.47 4.86
N GLN A 30 8.49 -31.26 4.64
CA GLN A 30 7.14 -31.03 4.11
C GLN A 30 7.21 -30.51 2.67
N GLU A 31 7.16 -31.41 1.67
CA GLU A 31 7.30 -31.04 0.25
C GLU A 31 6.18 -30.12 -0.28
N HIS A 32 4.98 -30.18 0.32
CA HIS A 32 3.83 -29.37 -0.08
C HIS A 32 3.86 -27.95 0.49
N LEU A 33 4.72 -27.67 1.48
CA LEU A 33 4.87 -26.34 2.05
C LEU A 33 6.03 -25.58 1.37
N PRO A 34 5.89 -24.25 1.21
CA PRO A 34 7.02 -23.44 0.78
C PRO A 34 8.11 -23.42 1.85
N GLN A 35 9.36 -23.33 1.41
CA GLN A 35 10.48 -23.06 2.32
C GLN A 35 10.43 -21.59 2.76
N LEU A 36 10.57 -21.37 4.06
CA LEU A 36 10.41 -20.05 4.68
C LEU A 36 11.75 -19.49 5.16
N GLU A 37 11.89 -18.18 5.07
CA GLU A 37 13.01 -17.44 5.66
C GLU A 37 12.88 -17.38 7.18
N GLU A 38 14.00 -17.16 7.89
CA GLU A 38 14.03 -17.15 9.37
C GLU A 38 13.10 -16.08 9.96
N HIS A 39 12.98 -14.93 9.29
CA HIS A 39 12.06 -13.86 9.69
C HIS A 39 10.59 -14.34 9.70
N ASP A 40 10.16 -15.05 8.65
CA ASP A 40 8.78 -15.51 8.53
C ASP A 40 8.49 -16.62 9.54
N ILE A 41 9.45 -17.52 9.78
CA ILE A 41 9.37 -18.53 10.83
C ILE A 41 9.23 -17.87 12.20
N ALA A 42 10.01 -16.82 12.46
CA ALA A 42 9.96 -16.08 13.72
C ALA A 42 8.61 -15.38 13.93
N LEU A 43 7.95 -14.87 12.88
CA LEU A 43 6.59 -14.34 12.96
C LEU A 43 5.58 -15.40 13.42
N PHE A 44 5.63 -16.60 12.85
CA PHE A 44 4.75 -17.71 13.27
C PHE A 44 5.05 -18.15 14.70
N LEU A 45 6.32 -18.27 15.08
CA LEU A 45 6.70 -18.61 16.46
C LEU A 45 6.20 -17.55 17.44
N HIS A 46 6.38 -16.26 17.13
CA HIS A 46 5.92 -15.17 17.96
C HIS A 46 4.39 -15.19 18.12
N ALA A 47 3.65 -15.37 17.02
CA ALA A 47 2.18 -15.46 17.04
C ALA A 47 1.65 -16.63 17.89
N ASN A 48 2.47 -17.67 18.07
CA ASN A 48 2.15 -18.84 18.88
C ASN A 48 2.94 -18.88 20.21
N TYR A 49 3.41 -17.74 20.71
CA TYR A 49 4.10 -17.60 22.00
C TYR A 49 5.34 -18.50 22.15
N GLY A 50 6.07 -18.74 21.05
CA GLY A 50 7.25 -19.62 21.01
C GLY A 50 6.91 -21.12 20.96
N ASN A 51 5.63 -21.51 20.96
CA ASN A 51 5.25 -22.91 20.90
C ASN A 51 5.45 -23.49 19.50
N GLN A 52 6.36 -24.45 19.38
CA GLN A 52 6.77 -25.04 18.10
C GLN A 52 5.63 -25.84 17.43
N GLU A 53 4.96 -26.74 18.16
CA GLU A 53 3.87 -27.55 17.60
C GLU A 53 2.67 -26.69 17.15
N ALA A 54 2.33 -25.65 17.93
CA ALA A 54 1.31 -24.69 17.55
C ALA A 54 1.73 -23.89 16.31
N SER A 55 3.01 -23.54 16.20
CA SER A 55 3.55 -22.83 15.03
C SER A 55 3.50 -23.68 13.77
N GLN A 56 3.91 -24.95 13.84
CA GLN A 56 3.81 -25.89 12.71
C GLN A 56 2.37 -26.00 12.22
N ARG A 57 1.41 -26.17 13.14
CA ARG A 57 -0.02 -26.23 12.81
C ARG A 57 -0.54 -24.94 12.20
N THR A 58 -0.12 -23.80 12.72
CA THR A 58 -0.50 -22.49 12.18
C THR A 58 0.09 -22.28 10.78
N ILE A 59 1.34 -22.67 10.53
CA ILE A 59 1.98 -22.62 9.20
C ILE A 59 1.20 -23.49 8.20
N GLU A 60 0.95 -24.75 8.56
CA GLU A 60 0.21 -25.70 7.73
C GLU A 60 -1.17 -25.14 7.34
N ASN A 61 -1.93 -24.68 8.34
CA ASN A 61 -3.25 -24.10 8.13
C ASN A 61 -3.19 -22.81 7.31
N TYR A 62 -2.19 -21.95 7.55
CA TYR A 62 -2.04 -20.68 6.85
C TYR A 62 -1.87 -20.91 5.34
N TYR A 63 -0.94 -21.75 4.93
CA TYR A 63 -0.71 -22.02 3.51
C TYR A 63 -1.83 -22.86 2.87
N THR A 64 -2.40 -23.81 3.61
CA THR A 64 -3.55 -24.60 3.13
C THR A 64 -4.79 -23.74 2.90
N LEU A 65 -5.14 -22.89 3.86
CA LEU A 65 -6.32 -22.01 3.74
C LEU A 65 -6.12 -20.98 2.63
N ARG A 66 -4.92 -20.41 2.49
CA ARG A 66 -4.65 -19.44 1.41
C ARG A 66 -4.67 -20.05 0.02
N THR A 67 -4.28 -21.32 -0.09
CA THR A 67 -4.36 -22.05 -1.37
C THR A 67 -5.79 -22.44 -1.71
N SER A 68 -6.62 -22.78 -0.71
CA SER A 68 -8.01 -23.22 -0.94
C SER A 68 -9.03 -22.09 -1.02
N HIS A 69 -8.84 -20.98 -0.30
CA HIS A 69 -9.78 -19.85 -0.25
C HIS A 69 -9.49 -18.87 -1.37
N HIS A 70 -9.80 -19.31 -2.58
CA HIS A 70 -9.45 -18.57 -3.79
C HIS A 70 -10.05 -17.18 -3.83
N GLU A 71 -11.28 -16.98 -3.35
CA GLU A 71 -11.97 -15.67 -3.32
C GLU A 71 -11.23 -14.59 -2.51
N CYS A 72 -10.47 -14.97 -1.49
CA CYS A 72 -9.76 -14.05 -0.62
C CYS A 72 -8.30 -13.85 -1.05
N PHE A 73 -7.64 -14.90 -1.53
CA PHE A 73 -6.19 -14.93 -1.67
C PHE A 73 -5.67 -15.13 -3.10
N THR A 74 -6.51 -15.57 -4.04
CA THR A 74 -6.13 -15.76 -5.45
C THR A 74 -7.18 -15.12 -6.37
N ASN A 75 -6.95 -15.03 -7.70
CA ASN A 75 -7.94 -14.51 -8.66
C ASN A 75 -8.63 -13.17 -8.28
N ARG A 76 -7.90 -12.27 -7.59
CA ARG A 76 -8.43 -10.96 -7.22
C ARG A 76 -8.60 -10.12 -8.48
N ASP A 77 -9.84 -9.97 -8.92
CA ASP A 77 -10.18 -8.97 -9.92
C ASP A 77 -10.45 -7.63 -9.22
N VAL A 78 -9.44 -6.78 -9.18
CA VAL A 78 -9.54 -5.41 -8.63
C VAL A 78 -10.57 -4.55 -9.35
N PHE A 79 -11.04 -4.98 -10.53
CA PHE A 79 -12.08 -4.31 -11.28
C PHE A 79 -13.49 -4.84 -11.00
N ASN A 80 -13.66 -5.89 -10.19
CA ASN A 80 -14.99 -6.32 -9.80
C ASN A 80 -15.65 -5.30 -8.86
N ASP A 81 -16.98 -5.18 -8.91
CA ASP A 81 -17.70 -4.15 -8.16
C ASP A 81 -17.56 -4.27 -6.63
N PRO A 82 -17.62 -5.47 -6.01
CA PRO A 82 -17.40 -5.63 -4.58
C PRO A 82 -16.02 -5.18 -4.10
N ILE A 83 -14.95 -5.57 -4.81
CA ILE A 83 -13.56 -5.22 -4.48
C ILE A 83 -13.33 -3.73 -4.72
N GLN A 84 -13.82 -3.15 -5.83
CA GLN A 84 -13.75 -1.70 -6.02
C GLN A 84 -14.45 -0.93 -4.91
N THR A 85 -15.60 -1.43 -4.45
CA THR A 85 -16.34 -0.82 -3.33
C THR A 85 -15.52 -0.92 -2.04
N ALA A 86 -14.99 -2.10 -1.73
CA ALA A 86 -14.14 -2.31 -0.57
C ALA A 86 -12.89 -1.41 -0.59
N LEU A 87 -12.20 -1.32 -1.73
CA LEU A 87 -11.02 -0.47 -1.90
C LEU A 87 -11.34 1.01 -1.68
N ARG A 88 -12.45 1.52 -2.22
CA ARG A 88 -12.88 2.92 -2.00
C ARG A 88 -13.21 3.19 -0.54
N ILE A 89 -13.88 2.24 0.12
CA ILE A 89 -14.21 2.34 1.55
C ILE A 89 -12.92 2.37 2.37
N ILE A 90 -12.03 1.40 2.18
CA ILE A 90 -10.74 1.32 2.90
C ILE A 90 -9.94 2.59 2.69
N MET A 91 -9.79 3.06 1.45
CA MET A 91 -9.02 4.28 1.16
C MET A 91 -9.60 5.52 1.85
N THR A 92 -10.93 5.67 1.84
CA THR A 92 -11.60 6.81 2.51
C THR A 92 -11.49 6.69 4.03
N MET A 93 -11.69 5.49 4.59
CA MET A 93 -11.56 5.24 6.02
C MET A 93 -10.15 5.46 6.53
N CYS A 94 -9.11 5.05 5.78
CA CYS A 94 -7.72 5.30 6.15
C CYS A 94 -7.43 6.81 6.23
N LEU A 95 -7.94 7.59 5.28
CA LEU A 95 -7.81 9.03 5.27
C LEU A 95 -8.54 9.68 6.45
N ASP A 96 -9.79 9.30 6.69
CA ASP A 96 -10.58 9.79 7.85
C ASP A 96 -9.92 9.45 9.18
N LEU A 97 -9.41 8.21 9.32
CA LEU A 97 -8.72 7.76 10.52
C LEU A 97 -7.41 8.53 10.72
N TRP A 98 -6.63 8.73 9.67
CA TRP A 98 -5.39 9.50 9.74
C TRP A 98 -5.67 10.95 10.20
N VAL A 99 -6.67 11.62 9.60
CA VAL A 99 -7.07 12.97 10.01
C VAL A 99 -7.54 12.99 11.46
N LYS A 100 -8.23 11.93 11.91
CA LYS A 100 -8.72 11.84 13.29
C LYS A 100 -7.59 11.62 14.31
N LEU A 101 -6.59 10.80 13.98
CA LEU A 101 -5.50 10.45 14.88
C LEU A 101 -4.41 11.52 14.93
N GLU A 102 -3.96 11.97 13.76
CA GLU A 102 -2.84 12.92 13.62
C GLU A 102 -3.31 14.39 13.59
N GLY A 103 -4.62 14.60 13.47
CA GLY A 103 -5.20 15.91 13.20
C GLY A 103 -4.99 16.33 11.74
N ASN A 104 -5.16 17.63 11.48
CA ASN A 104 -4.91 18.20 10.17
C ASN A 104 -3.51 18.83 10.16
N ALA A 105 -2.66 18.38 9.23
CA ALA A 105 -1.36 19.00 9.02
C ALA A 105 -1.51 20.45 8.57
N ASN A 106 -0.43 21.25 8.69
CA ASN A 106 -0.43 22.64 8.21
C ASN A 106 -0.67 22.78 6.70
N GLY A 107 -0.57 21.67 5.97
CA GLY A 107 -0.95 21.52 4.59
C GLY A 107 -0.64 20.09 4.11
N HIS A 108 -1.28 19.71 3.01
CA HIS A 108 -1.10 18.44 2.34
C HIS A 108 -0.51 18.64 0.95
N ILE A 109 0.56 17.91 0.68
CA ILE A 109 1.12 17.77 -0.66
C ILE A 109 0.82 16.34 -1.11
N MET A 110 0.06 16.20 -2.19
CA MET A 110 -0.26 14.90 -2.77
C MET A 110 0.75 14.58 -3.87
N LEU A 111 1.36 13.41 -3.83
CA LEU A 111 2.26 12.91 -4.87
C LEU A 111 1.66 11.66 -5.51
N SER A 112 1.58 11.63 -6.83
CA SER A 112 1.07 10.49 -7.61
C SER A 112 2.10 10.07 -8.63
N ASP A 113 2.60 8.85 -8.49
CA ASP A 113 3.44 8.23 -9.50
C ASP A 113 2.57 7.64 -10.63
N MET A 114 2.89 8.00 -11.87
CA MET A 114 2.22 7.48 -13.07
C MET A 114 3.02 6.37 -13.77
N GLN A 115 4.18 5.96 -13.22
CA GLN A 115 4.96 4.86 -13.75
C GLN A 115 4.11 3.58 -13.81
N GLY A 116 4.16 2.89 -14.95
CA GLY A 116 3.37 1.67 -15.19
C GLY A 116 1.90 1.92 -15.59
N MET A 117 1.43 3.17 -15.63
CA MET A 117 0.08 3.46 -16.16
C MET A 117 0.02 3.28 -17.67
N HIS A 118 -0.98 2.52 -18.14
CA HIS A 118 -1.29 2.35 -19.56
C HIS A 118 -2.72 2.81 -19.91
N LEU A 119 -2.99 3.03 -21.20
CA LEU A 119 -4.29 3.51 -21.68
C LEU A 119 -5.49 2.65 -21.24
N GLY A 120 -5.29 1.35 -21.01
CA GLY A 120 -6.32 0.46 -20.48
C GLY A 120 -6.87 0.88 -19.10
N HIS A 121 -6.11 1.63 -18.29
CA HIS A 121 -6.60 2.15 -17.00
C HIS A 121 -7.62 3.27 -17.20
N MET A 122 -7.50 4.06 -18.26
CA MET A 122 -8.45 5.14 -18.55
C MET A 122 -9.85 4.59 -18.87
N THR A 123 -9.96 3.42 -19.51
CA THR A 123 -11.26 2.84 -19.85
C THR A 123 -12.03 2.37 -18.61
N LYS A 124 -11.33 2.21 -17.47
CA LYS A 124 -11.90 1.84 -16.18
C LYS A 124 -12.29 3.05 -15.33
N LEU A 125 -12.05 4.27 -15.80
CA LEU A 125 -12.37 5.50 -15.07
C LEU A 125 -13.88 5.73 -15.05
N ASN A 126 -14.46 5.74 -13.84
CA ASN A 126 -15.89 5.99 -13.65
C ASN A 126 -16.14 7.49 -13.38
N MET A 127 -16.61 8.22 -14.39
CA MET A 127 -16.83 9.67 -14.30
C MET A 127 -17.76 10.10 -13.16
N GLY A 128 -18.78 9.30 -12.85
CA GLY A 128 -19.72 9.59 -11.76
C GLY A 128 -19.07 9.48 -10.38
N ALA A 129 -18.26 8.44 -10.18
CA ALA A 129 -17.47 8.27 -8.96
C ALA A 129 -16.39 9.36 -8.85
N SER A 130 -15.68 9.66 -9.94
CA SER A 130 -14.67 10.72 -10.01
C SER A 130 -15.23 12.09 -9.67
N LYS A 131 -16.43 12.44 -10.17
CA LYS A 131 -17.12 13.69 -9.80
C LYS A 131 -17.41 13.77 -8.30
N LYS A 132 -17.95 12.69 -7.71
CA LYS A 132 -18.25 12.62 -6.26
C LYS A 132 -16.99 12.71 -5.41
N HIS A 133 -15.94 12.00 -5.81
CA HIS A 133 -14.65 12.01 -5.12
C HIS A 133 -14.00 13.39 -5.17
N MET A 134 -13.97 14.03 -6.35
CA MET A 134 -13.46 15.40 -6.47
C MET A 134 -14.25 16.35 -5.57
N PHE A 135 -15.59 16.33 -5.63
CA PHE A 135 -16.41 17.14 -4.73
C PHE A 135 -16.04 16.93 -3.25
N TYR A 136 -15.89 15.68 -2.81
CA TYR A 136 -15.47 15.38 -1.44
C TYR A 136 -14.10 15.99 -1.10
N VAL A 137 -13.08 15.81 -1.94
CA VAL A 137 -11.71 16.31 -1.68
C VAL A 137 -11.65 17.84 -1.56
N GLN A 138 -12.37 18.60 -2.39
CA GLN A 138 -12.32 20.08 -2.39
C GLN A 138 -13.34 20.77 -1.47
N GLU A 139 -14.43 20.12 -1.07
CA GLU A 139 -15.52 20.75 -0.29
C GLU A 139 -15.78 20.11 1.08
N ALA A 140 -15.51 18.82 1.27
CA ALA A 140 -15.95 18.09 2.46
C ALA A 140 -14.82 17.49 3.28
N LEU A 141 -13.71 17.12 2.64
CA LEU A 141 -12.55 16.55 3.31
C LEU A 141 -11.86 17.66 4.12
N PRO A 142 -11.74 17.53 5.46
CA PRO A 142 -11.24 18.60 6.33
C PRO A 142 -9.71 18.65 6.33
N ILE A 143 -9.09 18.69 5.15
CA ILE A 143 -7.66 18.84 4.94
C ILE A 143 -7.35 20.18 4.25
N ARG A 144 -6.14 20.70 4.46
CA ARG A 144 -5.66 21.84 3.67
C ARG A 144 -4.78 21.35 2.52
N LEU A 145 -5.38 21.11 1.35
CA LEU A 145 -4.61 20.78 0.15
C LEU A 145 -3.74 21.97 -0.29
N LYS A 146 -2.45 21.72 -0.57
CA LYS A 146 -1.47 22.73 -0.99
C LYS A 146 -1.03 22.53 -2.42
N GLN A 147 -0.65 21.30 -2.77
CA GLN A 147 -0.13 20.96 -4.09
C GLN A 147 -0.49 19.51 -4.44
N ILE A 148 -0.63 19.24 -5.74
CA ILE A 148 -0.79 17.90 -6.31
C ILE A 148 0.33 17.73 -7.33
N HIS A 149 1.20 16.75 -7.13
CA HIS A 149 2.33 16.45 -8.00
C HIS A 149 2.10 15.12 -8.71
N PHE A 150 2.20 15.13 -10.04
CA PHE A 150 2.29 13.91 -10.83
C PHE A 150 3.73 13.71 -11.28
N ILE A 151 4.32 12.55 -11.00
CA ILE A 151 5.68 12.17 -11.44
C ILE A 151 5.62 11.04 -12.46
N ASN A 152 6.69 10.86 -13.24
CA ASN A 152 6.76 9.87 -14.32
C ASN A 152 5.56 9.98 -15.26
N VAL A 153 5.17 11.22 -15.59
CA VAL A 153 3.90 11.53 -16.27
C VAL A 153 3.83 10.83 -17.62
N VAL A 154 2.74 10.09 -17.83
CA VAL A 154 2.49 9.36 -19.08
C VAL A 154 2.00 10.28 -20.20
N PRO A 155 2.27 9.96 -21.49
CA PRO A 155 1.92 10.82 -22.63
C PRO A 155 0.44 11.19 -22.75
N PHE A 156 -0.45 10.37 -22.19
CA PHE A 156 -1.90 10.58 -22.24
C PHE A 156 -2.48 11.35 -21.05
N MET A 157 -1.64 11.88 -20.14
CA MET A 157 -2.11 12.65 -18.97
C MET A 157 -2.98 13.86 -19.35
N ASN A 158 -2.66 14.55 -20.46
CA ASN A 158 -3.47 15.65 -20.96
C ASN A 158 -4.94 15.25 -21.23
N ARG A 159 -5.18 14.00 -21.64
CA ARG A 159 -6.54 13.47 -21.87
C ARG A 159 -7.27 13.24 -20.54
N ILE A 160 -6.57 12.73 -19.53
CA ILE A 160 -7.12 12.55 -18.17
C ILE A 160 -7.50 13.93 -17.61
N MET A 161 -6.61 14.91 -17.72
CA MET A 161 -6.86 16.27 -17.27
C MET A 161 -8.06 16.90 -17.97
N PHE A 162 -8.18 16.71 -19.29
CA PHE A 162 -9.34 17.19 -20.04
C PHE A 162 -10.65 16.58 -19.52
N LEU A 163 -10.67 15.27 -19.25
CA LEU A 163 -11.85 14.57 -18.72
C LEU A 163 -12.20 15.02 -17.29
N MET A 164 -11.19 15.26 -16.44
CA MET A 164 -11.37 15.62 -15.04
C MET A 164 -11.64 17.11 -14.82
N ARG A 165 -11.25 17.97 -15.77
CA ARG A 165 -11.37 19.44 -15.68
C ARG A 165 -12.76 19.95 -15.26
N PRO A 166 -13.88 19.40 -15.76
CA PRO A 166 -15.22 19.85 -15.36
C PRO A 166 -15.53 19.65 -13.88
N PHE A 167 -14.78 18.81 -13.18
CA PHE A 167 -15.00 18.50 -11.77
C PHE A 167 -14.05 19.25 -10.85
N MET A 168 -12.98 19.87 -11.38
CA MET A 168 -11.97 20.58 -10.60
C MET A 168 -12.26 22.07 -10.57
N ARG A 169 -12.28 22.67 -9.38
CA ARG A 169 -12.23 24.14 -9.24
C ARG A 169 -10.92 24.72 -9.79
N LYS A 170 -10.90 26.02 -10.06
CA LYS A 170 -9.71 26.71 -10.62
C LYS A 170 -8.51 26.65 -9.68
N ASP A 171 -8.74 26.86 -8.38
CA ASP A 171 -7.70 26.76 -7.34
C ASP A 171 -7.06 25.37 -7.32
N VAL A 172 -7.86 24.30 -7.41
CA VAL A 172 -7.33 22.93 -7.49
C VAL A 172 -6.54 22.71 -8.78
N GLN A 173 -6.99 23.24 -9.91
CA GLN A 173 -6.24 23.16 -11.18
C GLN A 173 -4.88 23.85 -11.08
N GLU A 174 -4.80 24.99 -10.39
CA GLU A 174 -3.57 25.75 -10.17
C GLU A 174 -2.60 25.06 -9.20
N MET A 175 -3.10 24.17 -8.33
CA MET A 175 -2.28 23.35 -7.43
C MET A 175 -1.59 22.17 -8.12
N ILE A 176 -1.97 21.84 -9.36
CA ILE A 176 -1.45 20.67 -10.08
C ILE A 176 -0.12 20.99 -10.75
N ASN A 177 0.87 20.16 -10.44
CA ASN A 177 2.22 20.20 -10.99
C ASN A 177 2.53 18.85 -11.63
N MET A 178 3.10 18.87 -12.83
CA MET A 178 3.44 17.68 -13.60
C MET A 178 4.94 17.64 -13.83
N HIS A 179 5.54 16.51 -13.49
CA HIS A 179 6.98 16.29 -13.49
C HIS A 179 7.32 15.14 -14.42
N VAL A 180 8.02 15.46 -15.51
CA VAL A 180 8.61 14.44 -16.39
C VAL A 180 9.92 13.94 -15.78
N ASP A 181 10.72 14.86 -15.23
CA ASP A 181 12.02 14.60 -14.63
C ASP A 181 12.02 14.90 -13.13
N MET A 182 12.76 14.09 -12.36
CA MET A 182 12.85 14.23 -10.90
C MET A 182 13.40 15.59 -10.48
N ASP A 183 14.26 16.23 -11.28
CA ASP A 183 14.84 17.53 -10.96
C ASP A 183 13.78 18.62 -10.71
N THR A 184 12.67 18.56 -11.45
CA THR A 184 11.56 19.50 -11.27
C THR A 184 10.77 19.25 -9.98
N LEU A 185 10.77 18.00 -9.50
CA LEU A 185 10.16 17.61 -8.23
C LEU A 185 11.03 18.05 -7.04
N ARG A 186 12.36 17.95 -7.15
CA ARG A 186 13.31 18.34 -6.08
C ARG A 186 13.17 19.82 -5.70
N ASN A 187 12.78 20.66 -6.66
CA ASN A 187 12.54 22.08 -6.42
C ASN A 187 11.20 22.35 -5.71
N ALA A 188 10.28 21.38 -5.73
CA ALA A 188 8.95 21.52 -5.16
C ALA A 188 8.80 20.87 -3.78
N ILE A 189 9.47 19.73 -3.56
CA ILE A 189 9.42 19.00 -2.29
C ILE A 189 10.82 18.54 -1.84
N PRO A 190 11.09 18.48 -0.52
CA PRO A 190 12.33 17.92 0.00
C PRO A 190 12.43 16.42 -0.33
N VAL A 191 13.47 16.04 -1.07
CA VAL A 191 13.65 14.66 -1.56
C VAL A 191 13.88 13.68 -0.41
N GLU A 192 14.51 14.15 0.66
CA GLU A 192 14.70 13.41 1.91
C GLU A 192 13.40 12.99 2.60
N SER A 193 12.26 13.57 2.21
CA SER A 193 10.93 13.18 2.69
C SER A 193 10.29 12.06 1.86
N LEU A 194 10.91 11.66 0.74
CA LEU A 194 10.43 10.59 -0.11
C LEU A 194 10.91 9.22 0.40
N PRO A 195 10.15 8.13 0.13
CA PRO A 195 10.63 6.77 0.36
C PRO A 195 11.94 6.49 -0.39
N ASN A 196 12.76 5.58 0.15
CA ASN A 196 14.05 5.17 -0.44
C ASN A 196 13.91 4.21 -1.64
N GLU A 197 12.72 4.16 -2.26
CA GLU A 197 12.40 3.24 -3.36
C GLU A 197 13.10 3.61 -4.67
#